data_AF-A0A7C2WKN7-F1
#
_entry.id   AF-A0A7C2WKN7-F1
#
_cell.length_a   1.000
_cell.length_b   1.000
_cell.length_c   1.000
_cell.angle_alpha   90.00
_cell.angle_beta   90.00
_cell.angle_gamma   90.00
#
_symmetry.space_group_name_H-M   'P 1'
#
loop_
_entity.id
_entity.type
_entity.pdbx_description
1 polymer ?
#
loop_
_entity_poly.entity_id
_entity_poly.type
_entity_poly.pdbx_seq_one_letter_code
_entity_poly.pdbx_strand_id
1 'polypeptide(L)'
;MDDAHLWAAVRCVERNPVRAGLVERAEVYPWSSVAVHCSFREEALLADDFPPQGVIEDWPDWLAQETDIETEDRIRRQAHTGRPCGFTAFMDQWESLLHRTIRPPKRGGKPKSNGKPHEKHAGCELCMSMHYSHPKQRNRLAPPRRRFLQ
;
A
#
# COMPACT_ATOMS: atom_id res chain seq x y z
N MET A 1 3.39 2.51 15.59
CA MET A 1 1.96 2.32 15.24
C MET A 1 1.24 2.02 16.54
N ASP A 2 -0.08 2.16 16.60
CA ASP A 2 -0.85 1.62 17.72
C ASP A 2 -1.05 0.10 17.55
N ASP A 3 -1.51 -0.59 18.60
CA ASP A 3 -1.59 -2.05 18.66
C ASP A 3 -2.48 -2.64 17.56
N ALA A 4 -3.62 -2.02 17.27
CA ALA A 4 -4.52 -2.49 16.22
C ALA A 4 -3.84 -2.46 14.84
N HIS A 5 -3.15 -1.37 14.52
CA HIS A 5 -2.41 -1.25 13.27
C HIS A 5 -1.14 -2.12 13.25
N LEU A 6 -0.52 -2.35 14.41
CA LEU A 6 0.61 -3.27 14.55
C LEU A 6 0.20 -4.70 14.16
N TRP A 7 -0.86 -5.22 14.77
CA TRP A 7 -1.31 -6.60 14.49
C TRP A 7 -1.85 -6.76 13.07
N ALA A 8 -2.53 -5.75 12.53
CA ALA A 8 -2.90 -5.74 11.12
C ALA A 8 -1.66 -5.74 10.20
N ALA A 9 -0.56 -5.09 10.59
CA ALA A 9 0.67 -5.07 9.82
C ALA A 9 1.41 -6.40 9.89
N VAL A 10 1.50 -7.03 11.07
CA VAL A 10 2.02 -8.39 11.24
C VAL A 10 1.24 -9.34 10.31
N ARG A 11 -0.09 -9.32 10.37
CA ARG A 11 -0.94 -10.15 9.50
C ARG A 11 -0.67 -9.89 8.02
N CYS A 12 -0.50 -8.63 7.63
CA CYS A 12 -0.22 -8.26 6.25
C CYS A 12 1.14 -8.81 5.76
N VAL A 13 2.17 -8.81 6.60
CA VAL A 13 3.48 -9.38 6.28
C VAL A 13 3.39 -10.89 6.17
N GLU A 14 2.74 -11.54 7.14
CA GLU A 14 2.64 -13.00 7.21
C GLU A 14 1.76 -13.58 6.09
N ARG A 15 0.72 -12.87 5.64
CA ARG A 15 -0.10 -13.25 4.48
C ARG A 15 0.51 -12.88 3.14
N ASN A 16 1.65 -12.20 3.12
CA ASN A 16 2.28 -11.74 1.88
C ASN A 16 2.57 -12.87 0.87
N PRO A 17 3.05 -14.06 1.26
CA PRO A 17 3.28 -15.17 0.33
C PRO A 17 2.01 -15.65 -0.36
N VAL A 18 0.90 -15.72 0.38
CA VAL A 18 -0.43 -16.09 -0.15
C VAL A 18 -0.93 -15.03 -1.13
N ARG A 19 -0.87 -13.76 -0.73
CA ARG A 19 -1.25 -12.62 -1.59
C ARG A 19 -0.41 -12.55 -2.87
N ALA A 20 0.86 -12.90 -2.79
CA ALA A 20 1.78 -12.93 -3.94
C ALA A 20 1.54 -14.15 -4.86
N GLY A 21 0.66 -15.09 -4.47
CA GLY A 21 0.38 -16.31 -5.23
C GLY A 21 1.52 -17.33 -5.17
N LEU A 22 2.39 -17.26 -4.16
CA LEU A 22 3.51 -18.20 -4.01
C LEU A 22 3.08 -19.51 -3.36
N VAL A 23 2.10 -19.45 -2.46
CA VAL A 23 1.58 -20.57 -1.68
C VAL A 23 0.08 -20.37 -1.41
N GLU A 24 -0.66 -21.44 -1.15
CA GLU A 24 -2.09 -21.36 -0.78
C GLU A 24 -2.29 -20.99 0.69
N ARG A 25 -1.37 -21.40 1.56
CA ARG A 25 -1.39 -21.20 3.02
C ARG A 25 -0.13 -20.49 3.46
N ALA A 26 -0.20 -19.59 4.44
CA ALA A 26 0.94 -18.78 4.84
C ALA A 26 2.03 -19.61 5.55
N GLU A 27 1.60 -20.55 6.39
CA GLU A 27 2.42 -21.45 7.20
C GLU A 27 3.30 -22.41 6.40
N VAL A 28 3.01 -22.64 5.12
CA VAL A 28 3.84 -23.49 4.26
C VAL A 28 4.99 -22.73 3.60
N TYR A 29 5.02 -21.39 3.70
CA TYR A 29 6.08 -20.60 3.10
C TYR A 29 7.36 -20.69 3.93
N PRO A 30 8.48 -21.22 3.39
CA PRO A 30 9.64 -21.54 4.22
C PRO A 30 10.39 -20.29 4.75
N TRP A 31 10.20 -19.15 4.09
CA TRP A 31 10.95 -17.90 4.28
C TRP A 31 10.13 -16.88 5.07
N SER A 32 9.26 -17.35 5.96
CA SER A 32 8.45 -16.56 6.87
C SER A 32 8.47 -17.20 8.26
N SER A 33 8.19 -16.39 9.27
CA SER A 33 8.03 -16.77 10.68
C SER A 33 6.70 -17.47 10.97
N VAL A 34 5.72 -17.48 10.06
CA VAL A 34 4.39 -18.09 10.31
C VAL A 34 4.50 -19.52 10.82
N ALA A 35 5.34 -20.37 10.19
CA ALA A 35 5.47 -21.77 10.60
C ALA A 35 5.91 -21.91 12.08
N VAL A 36 6.70 -20.96 12.58
CA VAL A 36 7.16 -20.96 13.96
C VAL A 36 6.06 -20.47 14.89
N HIS A 37 5.36 -19.40 14.51
CA HIS A 37 4.22 -18.89 15.29
C HIS A 37 3.03 -19.86 15.33
N CYS A 38 2.87 -20.72 14.33
CA CYS A 38 1.89 -21.80 14.33
C CYS A 38 2.38 -23.08 15.03
N SER A 39 3.55 -23.06 15.68
CA SER A 39 4.17 -24.23 16.33
C SER A 39 4.40 -25.42 15.40
N PHE A 40 4.57 -25.19 14.09
CA PHE A 40 4.91 -26.22 13.11
C PHE A 40 6.43 -26.43 12.95
N ARG A 41 7.24 -25.49 13.45
CA ARG A 41 8.70 -25.51 13.40
C ARG A 41 9.29 -24.72 14.56
N GLU A 42 10.46 -25.11 15.03
CA GLU A 42 11.29 -24.31 15.93
C GLU A 42 12.46 -23.71 15.14
N GLU A 43 12.82 -22.45 15.41
CA GLU A 43 13.91 -21.74 14.73
C GLU A 43 14.65 -20.82 15.69
N ALA A 44 15.90 -21.15 16.01
CA ALA A 44 16.70 -20.44 17.03
C ALA A 44 17.09 -19.00 16.63
N LEU A 45 16.90 -18.62 15.37
CA LEU A 45 17.15 -17.26 14.88
C LEU A 45 16.00 -16.28 15.17
N LEU A 46 14.82 -16.79 15.51
CA LEU A 46 13.68 -15.94 15.85
C LEU A 46 13.69 -15.62 17.34
N ALA A 47 13.15 -14.46 17.70
CA ALA A 47 13.05 -14.04 19.08
C ALA A 47 12.00 -14.89 19.82
N ASP A 48 12.37 -15.41 20.99
CA ASP A 48 11.50 -16.27 21.80
C ASP A 48 10.34 -15.49 22.46
N ASP A 49 10.40 -14.16 22.48
CA ASP A 49 9.44 -13.26 23.12
C ASP A 49 8.41 -12.66 22.15
N PHE A 50 8.48 -13.00 20.87
CA PHE A 50 7.54 -12.53 19.86
C PHE A 50 6.85 -13.70 19.13
N PRO A 51 5.51 -13.69 19.01
CA PRO A 51 4.56 -12.72 19.57
C PRO A 51 4.51 -12.80 21.11
N PRO A 52 4.16 -11.71 21.81
CA PRO A 52 3.94 -11.77 23.25
C PRO A 52 2.86 -12.80 23.59
N GLN A 53 3.09 -13.58 24.65
CA GLN A 53 2.16 -14.63 25.08
C GLN A 53 0.77 -14.06 25.36
N GLY A 54 -0.26 -14.76 24.89
CA GLY A 54 -1.67 -14.41 25.12
C GLY A 54 -2.24 -13.31 24.23
N VAL A 55 -1.46 -12.74 23.29
CA VAL A 55 -2.01 -11.74 22.36
C VAL A 55 -2.76 -12.39 21.21
N ILE A 56 -2.24 -13.50 20.68
CA ILE A 56 -2.89 -14.31 19.65
C ILE A 56 -2.81 -15.76 20.12
N GLU A 57 -3.97 -16.35 20.42
CA GLU A 57 -4.05 -17.73 20.94
C GLU A 57 -3.96 -18.77 19.82
N ASP A 58 -4.69 -18.55 18.72
CA ASP A 58 -4.70 -19.43 17.54
C ASP A 58 -4.19 -18.65 16.33
N TRP A 59 -2.92 -18.85 15.99
CA TRP A 59 -2.26 -18.15 14.89
C TRP A 59 -2.82 -18.52 13.51
N PRO A 60 -3.02 -19.83 13.18
CA PRO A 60 -3.69 -20.21 11.94
C PRO A 60 -5.08 -19.58 11.77
N ASP A 61 -5.95 -19.64 12.79
CA ASP A 61 -7.28 -19.04 12.73
C ASP A 61 -7.18 -17.53 12.54
N TRP A 62 -6.33 -16.88 13.33
CA TRP A 62 -6.12 -15.44 13.26
C TRP A 62 -5.64 -14.97 11.87
N LEU A 63 -4.82 -15.77 11.17
CA LEU A 63 -4.41 -15.48 9.78
C LEU A 63 -5.52 -15.73 8.76
N ALA A 64 -6.42 -16.68 9.03
CA ALA A 64 -7.55 -17.03 8.17
C ALA A 64 -8.72 -16.03 8.28
N GLN A 65 -8.82 -15.30 9.40
CA GLN A 65 -9.83 -14.28 9.63
C GLN A 65 -9.85 -13.22 8.52
N GLU A 66 -11.07 -12.85 8.11
CA GLU A 66 -11.28 -11.78 7.15
C GLU A 66 -10.81 -10.44 7.74
N THR A 67 -10.16 -9.64 6.92
CA THR A 67 -9.60 -8.35 7.29
C THR A 67 -10.25 -7.23 6.50
N ASP A 68 -10.28 -6.05 7.11
CA ASP A 68 -10.58 -4.84 6.36
C ASP A 68 -9.49 -4.57 5.32
N ILE A 69 -9.85 -4.80 4.05
CA ILE A 69 -8.98 -4.57 2.89
C ILE A 69 -8.50 -3.12 2.85
N GLU A 70 -9.31 -2.16 3.27
CA GLU A 70 -8.92 -0.75 3.28
C GLU A 70 -7.77 -0.50 4.26
N THR A 71 -7.85 -1.10 5.46
CA THR A 71 -6.79 -1.04 6.46
C THR A 71 -5.51 -1.73 5.99
N GLU A 72 -5.59 -2.92 5.40
CA GLU A 72 -4.39 -3.59 4.84
C GLU A 72 -3.72 -2.75 3.75
N ASP A 73 -4.50 -2.21 2.81
CA ASP A 73 -3.96 -1.37 1.74
C ASP A 73 -3.38 -0.06 2.28
N ARG A 74 -3.99 0.50 3.33
CA ARG A 74 -3.44 1.67 4.02
C ARG A 74 -2.10 1.35 4.65
N ILE A 75 -1.95 0.21 5.33
CA ILE A 75 -0.67 -0.23 5.90
C ILE A 75 0.40 -0.38 4.82
N ARG A 76 0.08 -1.06 3.72
CA ARG A 76 1.01 -1.25 2.60
C ARG A 76 1.48 0.07 2.00
N ARG A 77 0.55 1.00 1.75
CA ARG A 77 0.90 2.33 1.22
C ARG A 77 1.81 3.10 2.17
N GLN A 78 1.50 3.08 3.45
CA GLN A 78 2.27 3.82 4.46
C GLN A 78 3.66 3.21 4.64
N ALA A 79 3.78 1.88 4.67
CA ALA A 79 5.06 1.16 4.67
C ALA A 79 5.94 1.55 3.48
N HIS A 80 5.36 1.64 2.27
CA HIS A 80 6.11 2.10 1.09
C HIS A 80 6.58 3.56 1.18
N THR A 81 5.86 4.41 1.91
CA THR A 81 6.24 5.83 2.09
C THR A 81 7.06 6.10 3.35
N GLY A 82 7.30 5.07 4.19
CA GLY A 82 7.97 5.21 5.49
C GLY A 82 7.17 6.00 6.53
N ARG A 83 5.87 6.19 6.32
CA ARG A 83 5.02 7.00 7.21
C ARG A 83 4.30 6.11 8.24
N PRO A 84 4.07 6.58 9.47
CA PRO A 84 3.38 5.77 10.47
C PRO A 84 1.91 5.54 10.13
N CYS A 85 1.39 4.35 10.46
CA CYS A 85 -0.05 4.11 10.58
C CYS A 85 -0.49 4.23 12.03
N GLY A 86 -1.69 4.72 12.23
CA GLY A 86 -2.35 4.74 13.53
C GLY A 86 -3.62 5.55 13.49
N PHE A 87 -4.38 5.51 14.58
CA PHE A 87 -5.48 6.42 14.84
C PHE A 87 -4.97 7.87 14.97
N THR A 88 -5.91 8.83 14.92
CA THR A 88 -5.57 10.26 15.01
C THR A 88 -4.77 10.59 16.26
N ALA A 89 -5.17 10.08 17.43
CA ALA A 89 -4.49 10.28 18.70
C ALA A 89 -3.04 9.78 18.69
N PHE A 90 -2.79 8.60 18.10
CA PHE A 90 -1.43 8.08 17.92
C PHE A 90 -0.59 9.04 17.07
N MET A 91 -1.14 9.51 15.95
CA MET A 91 -0.44 10.45 15.08
C MET A 91 -0.19 11.80 15.77
N ASP A 92 -1.14 12.31 16.56
CA ASP A 92 -0.99 13.55 17.33
C ASP A 92 0.13 13.44 18.37
N GLN A 93 0.20 12.31 19.08
CA GLN A 93 1.28 12.02 20.02
C GLN A 93 2.65 12.07 19.35
N TRP A 94 2.79 11.46 18.18
CA TRP A 94 4.07 11.44 17.45
C TRP A 94 4.45 12.80 16.87
N GLU A 95 3.49 13.56 16.33
CA GLU A 95 3.75 14.93 15.86
C GLU A 95 4.15 15.85 17.02
N SER A 96 3.55 15.66 18.19
CA SER A 96 3.92 16.37 19.42
C SER A 96 5.33 16.02 19.88
N LEU A 97 5.68 14.73 19.92
CA LEU A 97 7.00 14.25 20.35
C LEU A 97 8.13 14.69 19.41
N LEU A 98 7.88 14.66 18.10
CA LEU A 98 8.90 14.95 17.07
C LEU A 98 8.97 16.45 16.71
N HIS A 99 8.00 17.25 17.15
CA HIS A 99 7.82 18.65 16.74
C HIS A 99 7.82 18.83 15.21
N ARG A 100 7.26 17.86 14.49
CA ARG A 100 7.23 17.81 13.01
C ARG A 100 5.91 17.23 12.54
N THR A 101 5.40 17.74 11.42
CA THR A 101 4.25 17.13 10.74
C THR A 101 4.68 15.85 10.03
N ILE A 102 4.16 14.71 10.49
CA ILE A 102 4.42 13.39 9.90
C ILE A 102 3.29 12.95 8.97
N ARG A 103 2.11 13.59 9.06
CA ARG A 103 1.01 13.38 8.14
C ARG A 103 1.32 13.95 6.76
N PRO A 104 0.75 13.38 5.68
CA PRO A 104 0.93 13.94 4.35
C PRO A 104 0.36 15.37 4.31
N PRO A 105 1.09 16.35 3.76
CA PRO A 105 0.56 17.69 3.58
C PRO A 105 -0.66 17.65 2.66
N LYS A 106 -1.58 18.59 2.82
CA LYS A 106 -2.68 18.77 1.87
C LYS A 106 -2.07 18.91 0.48
N ARG A 107 -2.52 18.08 -0.47
CA ARG A 107 -2.08 18.18 -1.87
C ARG A 107 -2.36 19.61 -2.34
N GLY A 108 -1.30 20.30 -2.76
CA GLY A 108 -1.44 21.65 -3.33
C GLY A 108 -2.44 21.63 -4.49
N GLY A 109 -3.29 22.66 -4.57
CA GLY A 109 -4.18 22.81 -5.70
C GLY A 109 -3.40 22.89 -7.01
N LYS A 110 -3.94 22.36 -8.11
CA LYS A 110 -3.36 22.58 -9.43
C LYS A 110 -3.23 24.10 -9.66
N PRO A 111 -2.08 24.60 -10.13
CA PRO A 111 -1.96 26.01 -10.49
C PRO A 111 -3.06 26.33 -11.51
N LYS A 112 -3.83 27.40 -11.25
CA LYS A 112 -4.77 27.90 -12.26
C LYS A 112 -3.93 28.30 -13.46
N SER A 113 -4.21 27.66 -14.60
CA SER A 113 -3.69 28.12 -15.89
C SER A 113 -4.16 29.55 -16.10
N ASN A 114 -3.28 30.54 -15.91
CA ASN A 114 -3.45 31.88 -16.47
C ASN A 114 -3.18 31.79 -17.97
N GLY A 115 -4.04 31.06 -18.69
CA GLY A 115 -4.06 31.11 -20.15
C GLY A 115 -4.53 32.51 -20.53
N LYS A 116 -3.62 33.35 -21.04
CA LYS A 116 -4.02 34.57 -21.73
C LYS A 116 -5.01 34.17 -22.84
N PRO A 117 -6.13 34.91 -23.03
CA PRO A 117 -7.05 34.62 -24.13
C PRO A 117 -6.27 34.61 -25.44
N HIS A 118 -6.43 33.55 -26.23
CA HIS A 118 -5.86 33.49 -27.57
C HIS A 118 -6.49 34.61 -28.41
N GLU A 119 -5.73 35.65 -28.70
CA GLU A 119 -6.15 36.75 -29.54
C GLU A 119 -6.43 36.20 -30.94
N LYS A 120 -7.68 36.30 -31.38
CA LYS A 120 -8.09 35.82 -32.70
C LYS A 120 -7.59 36.82 -33.73
N HIS A 121 -6.43 36.57 -34.33
CA HIS A 121 -6.01 37.32 -35.52
C HIS A 121 -6.94 36.97 -36.69
N ALA A 122 -7.68 37.96 -37.18
CA ALA A 122 -8.41 37.88 -38.43
C ALA A 122 -7.39 37.84 -39.57
N GLY A 123 -7.23 36.68 -40.21
CA GLY A 123 -6.40 36.57 -41.42
C GLY A 123 -5.52 35.33 -41.56
N CYS A 124 -5.90 34.17 -40.99
CA CYS A 124 -5.23 32.91 -41.32
C CYS A 124 -6.23 31.93 -41.96
N GLU A 125 -6.30 31.91 -43.29
CA GLU A 125 -7.14 30.98 -44.07
C GLU A 125 -6.63 29.51 -44.04
N LEU A 126 -5.63 29.20 -43.21
CA LEU A 126 -5.01 27.87 -43.16
C LEU A 126 -5.49 26.97 -42.02
N CYS A 127 -6.60 27.30 -41.35
CA CYS A 127 -7.13 26.49 -40.24
C CYS A 127 -8.50 25.83 -40.50
N MET A 128 -8.98 25.76 -41.76
CA MET A 128 -10.32 25.26 -42.07
C MET A 128 -10.39 23.92 -42.83
N SER A 129 -9.31 23.14 -42.89
CA SER A 129 -9.31 21.85 -43.62
C SER A 129 -8.75 20.63 -42.87
N MET A 130 -8.63 20.66 -41.54
CA MET A 130 -8.41 19.43 -40.77
C MET A 130 -9.36 19.34 -39.57
N HIS A 131 -10.59 18.88 -39.85
CA HIS A 131 -11.43 18.22 -38.85
C HIS A 131 -10.78 16.88 -38.46
N TYR A 132 -9.67 16.93 -37.74
CA TYR A 132 -9.14 15.78 -37.02
C TYR A 132 -9.89 15.68 -35.68
N SER A 133 -10.95 14.86 -35.68
CA SER A 133 -11.49 14.31 -34.44
C SER A 133 -10.36 13.67 -33.64
N HIS A 134 -10.02 14.25 -32.49
CA HIS A 134 -9.12 13.62 -31.52
C HIS A 134 -9.91 12.57 -30.73
N PRO A 135 -9.67 11.26 -30.91
CA PRO A 135 -10.14 10.28 -29.94
C PRO A 135 -9.34 10.45 -28.64
N LYS A 136 -10.03 10.57 -27.51
CA LYS A 136 -9.44 10.54 -26.17
C LYS A 136 -8.74 9.20 -25.96
N GLN A 137 -7.43 9.15 -26.20
CA GLN A 137 -6.59 8.01 -25.84
C GLN A 137 -6.43 7.96 -24.33
N ARG A 138 -7.25 7.14 -23.69
CA ARG A 138 -7.15 6.76 -22.28
C ARG A 138 -6.01 5.76 -22.16
N ASN A 139 -4.77 6.25 -22.05
CA ASN A 139 -3.60 5.39 -21.93
C ASN A 139 -3.50 4.83 -20.50
N ARG A 140 -4.20 3.72 -20.23
CA ARG A 140 -3.81 2.76 -19.18
C ARG A 140 -2.69 1.91 -19.78
N LEU A 141 -1.44 2.24 -19.47
CA LEU A 141 -0.34 1.30 -19.67
C LEU A 141 -0.47 0.21 -18.60
N ALA A 142 -0.96 -0.96 -19.01
CA ALA A 142 -0.77 -2.20 -18.27
C ALA A 142 0.70 -2.65 -18.45
N PRO A 143 1.37 -3.16 -17.40
CA PRO A 143 2.72 -3.72 -17.56
C PRO A 143 2.66 -5.04 -18.35
N PRO A 144 3.67 -5.33 -19.19
CA PRO A 144 3.69 -6.56 -19.98
C PRO A 144 3.86 -7.79 -19.10
N ARG A 145 3.04 -8.81 -19.36
CA ARG A 145 3.18 -10.17 -18.80
C ARG A 145 4.51 -10.76 -19.28
N ARG A 146 5.42 -11.08 -18.35
CA ARG A 146 6.59 -11.92 -18.66
C ARG A 146 6.09 -13.32 -19.01
N ARG A 147 6.24 -13.71 -20.28
CA ARG A 147 6.28 -15.13 -20.68
C ARG A 147 7.62 -15.68 -20.22
N PHE A 148 7.62 -16.60 -19.27
CA PHE A 148 8.72 -17.54 -19.09
C PHE A 148 8.38 -18.79 -19.91
N LEU A 149 9.22 -19.06 -20.91
CA LEU A 149 9.36 -20.36 -21.56
C LEU A 149 10.65 -20.96 -21.03
N GLN A 150 10.54 -21.96 -20.16
CA GLN A 150 11.12 -23.30 -20.25
C GLN A 150 10.88 -24.01 -18.91
#